data_AF-A0A933BCS5-F1
#
_entry.id   AF-A0A933BCS5-F1
#
_cell.length_a   1.000
_cell.length_b   1.000
_cell.length_c   1.000
_cell.angle_alpha   90.00
_cell.angle_beta   90.00
_cell.angle_gamma   90.00
#
_symmetry.space_group_name_H-M   'P 1'
#
loop_
_entity.id
_entity.type
_entity.pdbx_description
1 polymer ?
#
loop_
_entity_poly.entity_id
_entity_poly.type
_entity_poly.pdbx_seq_one_letter_code
_entity_poly.pdbx_strand_id
1 'polypeptide(L)'
;MPNLAAVLKTEIRRLARKEAKASTAPLRKIVRALRRKVADQKRSIEDLERSVRRAKAAGALAVAAGAAGREGAAGASEGLQVRFSPRWVRKHREKLKMSRRIYAKLVGVSAQSIFGWESGRARPRRSALAAWHRLRSMGAREIKALLEGGAAGRGGGRKRRAKAGRRAKPTRRANAARRVKATRRARPVRGRSRRVRRAKKK
;
A
#
# COMPACT_ATOMS: atom_id res chain seq x y z
N MET A 1 51.17 -42.84 17.04
CA MET A 1 49.91 -43.34 16.46
C MET A 1 48.82 -42.27 16.61
N PRO A 2 48.14 -41.84 15.54
CA PRO A 2 47.09 -40.82 15.64
C PRO A 2 45.92 -41.32 16.50
N ASN A 3 45.49 -40.48 17.46
CA ASN A 3 44.41 -40.79 18.38
C ASN A 3 43.05 -40.70 17.67
N LEU A 4 42.44 -41.84 17.36
CA LEU A 4 41.16 -41.94 16.65
C LEU A 4 40.03 -41.14 17.32
N ALA A 5 39.97 -41.15 18.65
CA ALA A 5 38.96 -40.40 19.39
C ALA A 5 39.13 -38.88 19.21
N ALA A 6 40.36 -38.40 19.10
CA ALA A 6 40.64 -36.99 18.82
C ALA A 6 40.17 -36.61 17.41
N VAL A 7 40.49 -37.43 16.40
CA VAL A 7 40.06 -37.20 15.00
C VAL A 7 38.53 -37.18 14.90
N LEU A 8 37.82 -38.16 15.49
CA LEU A 8 36.36 -38.21 15.47
C LEU A 8 35.73 -36.99 16.16
N LYS A 9 36.24 -36.57 17.32
CA LYS A 9 35.76 -35.36 18.01
C LYS A 9 35.95 -34.11 17.14
N THR A 10 37.06 -33.98 16.42
CA THR A 10 37.27 -32.85 15.50
C THR A 10 36.28 -32.87 14.35
N GLU A 11 36.01 -34.03 13.78
CA GLU A 11 35.07 -34.17 12.65
C GLU A 11 33.62 -33.91 13.07
N ILE A 12 33.20 -34.40 14.24
CA ILE A 12 31.88 -34.10 14.83
C ILE A 12 31.72 -32.59 15.03
N ARG A 13 32.73 -31.91 15.58
CA ARG A 13 32.70 -30.45 15.76
C ARG A 13 32.62 -29.72 14.41
N ARG A 14 33.36 -30.19 13.40
CA ARG A 14 33.35 -29.61 12.06
C ARG A 14 31.97 -29.72 11.41
N LEU A 15 31.35 -30.91 11.46
CA LEU A 15 30.02 -31.17 10.94
C LEU A 15 28.94 -30.38 11.70
N ALA A 16 28.98 -30.37 13.04
CA ALA A 16 28.04 -29.59 13.85
C ALA A 16 28.10 -28.09 13.51
N ARG A 17 29.31 -27.52 13.36
CA ARG A 17 29.48 -26.13 12.92
C ARG A 17 28.97 -25.90 11.50
N LYS A 18 29.18 -26.86 10.59
CA LYS A 18 28.70 -26.79 9.21
C LYS A 18 27.17 -26.76 9.16
N GLU A 19 26.51 -27.64 9.91
CA GLU A 19 25.04 -27.68 9.97
C GLU A 19 24.44 -26.47 10.68
N ALA A 20 25.02 -26.03 11.80
CA ALA A 20 24.60 -24.79 12.47
C ALA A 20 24.74 -23.55 11.58
N LYS A 21 25.79 -23.49 10.76
CA LYS A 21 25.96 -22.41 9.77
C LYS A 21 24.94 -22.53 8.64
N ALA A 22 24.67 -23.74 8.14
CA ALA A 22 23.69 -23.96 7.08
C ALA A 22 22.27 -23.56 7.51
N SER A 23 21.87 -23.91 8.74
CA SER A 23 20.55 -23.58 9.28
C SER A 23 20.38 -22.09 9.60
N THR A 24 21.43 -21.42 10.09
CA THR A 24 21.35 -20.00 10.51
C THR A 24 21.67 -19.00 9.40
N ALA A 25 22.40 -19.39 8.34
CA ALA A 25 22.81 -18.47 7.28
C ALA A 25 21.64 -17.76 6.57
N PRO A 26 20.52 -18.42 6.19
CA PRO A 26 19.37 -17.75 5.60
C PRO A 26 18.73 -16.73 6.54
N LEU A 27 18.57 -17.09 7.83
CA LEU A 27 18.04 -16.20 8.85
C LEU A 27 18.92 -14.95 9.02
N ARG A 28 20.25 -15.13 9.08
CA ARG A 28 21.20 -14.02 9.17
C ARG A 28 21.10 -13.08 7.97
N LYS A 29 20.87 -13.60 6.75
CA LYS A 29 20.63 -12.78 5.55
C LYS A 29 19.35 -11.96 5.68
N ILE A 30 18.26 -12.56 6.15
CA ILE A 30 16.98 -11.88 6.38
C ILE A 30 17.13 -10.78 7.43
N VAL A 31 17.75 -11.07 8.58
CA VAL A 31 17.98 -10.08 9.64
C VAL A 31 18.80 -8.89 9.13
N ARG A 32 19.84 -9.13 8.34
CA ARG A 32 20.62 -8.04 7.71
C ARG A 32 19.77 -7.19 6.77
N ALA A 33 18.94 -7.82 5.94
CA ALA A 33 18.03 -7.10 5.03
C ALA A 33 16.98 -6.30 5.80
N LEU A 34 16.42 -6.85 6.89
CA LEU A 34 15.47 -6.15 7.76
C LEU A 34 16.10 -4.95 8.45
N ARG A 35 17.33 -5.09 8.98
CA ARG A 35 18.07 -3.98 9.59
C ARG A 35 18.27 -2.82 8.61
N ARG A 36 18.59 -3.12 7.35
CA ARG A 36 18.68 -2.10 6.28
C ARG A 36 17.34 -1.42 6.04
N LYS A 37 16.27 -2.19 5.85
CA LYS A 37 14.91 -1.65 5.66
C LYS A 37 14.47 -0.74 6.82
N VAL A 38 14.76 -1.14 8.07
CA VAL A 38 14.46 -0.33 9.25
C VAL A 38 15.23 1.00 9.22
N ALA A 39 16.51 0.97 8.83
CA ALA A 39 17.30 2.21 8.70
C ALA A 39 16.73 3.12 7.60
N ASP A 40 16.37 2.56 6.43
CA ASP A 40 15.80 3.33 5.32
C ASP A 40 14.43 3.94 5.69
N GLN A 41 13.61 3.17 6.43
CA GLN A 41 12.33 3.65 6.95
C GLN A 41 12.51 4.79 7.95
N LYS A 42 13.46 4.68 8.88
CA LYS A 42 13.78 5.74 9.85
C LYS A 42 14.21 7.03 9.13
N ARG A 43 15.11 6.93 8.15
CA ARG A 43 15.53 8.08 7.32
C ARG A 43 14.36 8.73 6.59
N SER A 44 13.49 7.91 5.98
CA SER A 44 12.30 8.40 5.29
C SER A 44 11.34 9.14 6.23
N ILE A 45 11.18 8.63 7.46
CA ILE A 45 10.37 9.29 8.49
C ILE A 45 10.98 10.63 8.87
N GLU A 46 12.29 10.68 9.15
CA GLU A 46 12.99 11.92 9.48
C GLU A 46 12.91 12.96 8.34
N ASP A 47 13.05 12.54 7.08
CA ASP A 47 12.92 13.41 5.91
C ASP A 47 11.49 13.97 5.79
N LEU A 48 10.48 13.13 6.01
CA LEU A 48 9.08 13.55 6.03
C LEU A 48 8.80 14.50 7.18
N GLU A 49 9.28 14.21 8.39
CA GLU A 49 9.14 15.11 9.54
C GLU A 49 9.81 16.45 9.28
N ARG A 50 11.01 16.46 8.70
CA ARG A 50 11.69 17.69 8.25
C ARG A 50 10.88 18.44 7.19
N SER A 51 10.27 17.75 6.24
CA SER A 51 9.39 18.37 5.24
C SER A 51 8.15 19.01 5.87
N VAL A 52 7.54 18.34 6.86
CA VAL A 52 6.37 18.85 7.60
C VAL A 52 6.74 20.07 8.43
N ARG A 53 7.89 20.06 9.10
CA ARG A 53 8.40 21.23 9.84
C ARG A 53 8.63 22.42 8.91
N ARG A 54 9.28 22.21 7.76
CA ARG A 54 9.49 23.26 6.74
C ARG A 54 8.16 23.79 6.20
N ALA A 55 7.21 22.93 5.88
CA ALA A 55 5.90 23.34 5.40
C ALA A 55 5.10 24.10 6.46
N LYS A 56 5.18 23.70 7.74
CA LYS A 56 4.59 24.44 8.85
C LYS A 56 5.24 25.81 9.05
N ALA A 57 6.56 25.90 9.00
CA ALA A 57 7.29 27.15 9.12
C ALA A 57 6.98 28.11 7.96
N ALA A 58 6.98 27.62 6.72
CA ALA A 58 6.58 28.39 5.55
C ALA A 58 5.11 28.85 5.64
N GLY A 59 4.21 27.99 6.14
CA GLY A 59 2.83 28.36 6.41
C GLY A 59 2.69 29.43 7.50
N ALA A 60 3.51 29.38 8.56
CA ALA A 60 3.52 30.39 9.62
C ALA A 60 4.06 31.74 9.12
N LEU A 61 5.14 31.74 8.33
CA LEU A 61 5.69 32.94 7.70
C LEU A 61 4.72 33.57 6.70
N ALA A 62 4.00 32.76 5.91
CA ALA A 62 2.96 33.26 5.01
C ALA A 62 1.76 33.88 5.77
N VAL A 63 1.42 33.36 6.95
CA VAL A 63 0.39 33.95 7.82
C VAL A 63 0.89 35.25 8.45
N ALA A 64 2.15 35.32 8.87
CA ALA A 64 2.76 36.53 9.43
C ALA A 64 2.92 37.65 8.38
N ALA A 65 3.39 37.32 7.17
CA ALA A 65 3.48 38.27 6.06
C ALA A 65 2.09 38.74 5.59
N GLY A 66 1.09 37.85 5.63
CA GLY A 66 -0.32 38.22 5.39
C GLY A 66 -0.95 39.05 6.51
N ALA A 67 -0.37 39.07 7.71
CA ALA A 67 -0.80 39.92 8.82
C ALA A 67 -0.16 41.32 8.74
N ALA A 68 1.14 41.41 8.40
CA ALA A 68 1.83 42.69 8.20
C ALA A 68 1.27 43.49 6.99
N GLY A 69 0.79 42.82 5.94
CA GLY A 69 0.08 43.48 4.83
C GLY A 69 -1.36 43.91 5.15
N ARG A 70 -1.86 43.68 6.38
CA ARG A 70 -3.25 43.92 6.78
C ARG A 70 -3.43 45.08 7.76
N GLU A 71 -2.34 45.60 8.34
CA GLU A 71 -2.39 46.71 9.30
C GLU A 71 -2.67 48.08 8.65
N GLY A 72 -2.60 48.20 7.32
CA GLY A 72 -3.12 49.35 6.56
C GLY A 72 -4.62 49.31 6.24
N ALA A 73 -5.35 48.28 6.68
CA ALA A 73 -6.78 48.11 6.41
C ALA A 73 -7.56 47.68 7.67
N ALA A 74 -7.19 48.26 8.82
CA ALA A 74 -7.94 48.14 10.06
C ALA A 74 -9.25 48.95 9.97
N GLY A 75 -10.24 48.34 9.32
CA GLY A 75 -11.62 48.85 9.24
C GLY A 75 -12.68 47.79 8.89
N ALA A 76 -12.29 46.63 8.35
CA ALA A 76 -13.24 45.52 8.12
C ALA A 76 -12.50 44.19 7.90
N SER A 77 -12.33 43.36 8.94
CA SER A 77 -12.40 41.89 8.83
C SER A 77 -11.91 41.15 10.09
N GLU A 78 -12.67 41.28 11.18
CA GLU A 78 -13.00 40.05 11.90
C GLU A 78 -13.79 39.13 10.94
N GLY A 79 -13.36 37.87 10.78
CA GLY A 79 -14.24 36.81 10.27
C GLY A 79 -14.20 36.49 8.77
N LEU A 80 -13.33 35.56 8.38
CA LEU A 80 -13.77 34.41 7.59
C LEU A 80 -13.42 33.11 8.33
N GLN A 81 -13.88 32.97 9.57
CA GLN A 81 -14.37 31.67 9.97
C GLN A 81 -15.50 31.34 9.00
N VAL A 82 -15.19 30.62 7.91
CA VAL A 82 -16.23 30.07 7.04
C VAL A 82 -17.12 29.24 7.95
N ARG A 83 -18.27 29.81 8.32
CA ARG A 83 -19.23 29.16 9.20
C ARG A 83 -19.61 27.85 8.52
N PHE A 84 -19.22 26.73 9.12
CA PHE A 84 -19.54 25.42 8.59
C PHE A 84 -20.69 24.86 9.41
N SER A 85 -21.88 24.79 8.80
CA SER A 85 -23.02 24.08 9.35
C SER A 85 -23.27 22.78 8.57
N PRO A 86 -23.36 21.63 9.24
CA PRO A 86 -23.80 20.36 8.64
C PRO A 86 -25.06 20.51 7.78
N ARG A 87 -26.02 21.33 8.24
CA ARG A 87 -27.29 21.60 7.57
C ARG A 87 -27.10 22.26 6.19
N TRP A 88 -26.07 23.09 6.04
CA TRP A 88 -25.83 23.81 4.78
C TRP A 88 -25.34 22.90 3.67
N VAL A 89 -24.54 21.88 3.99
CA VAL A 89 -24.09 20.89 3.01
C VAL A 89 -25.29 20.11 2.46
N ARG A 90 -26.18 19.68 3.35
CA ARG A 90 -27.40 18.97 2.98
C ARG A 90 -28.34 19.82 2.12
N LYS A 91 -28.63 21.05 2.55
CA LYS A 91 -29.52 21.98 1.81
C LYS A 91 -28.97 22.32 0.42
N HIS A 92 -27.64 22.52 0.31
CA HIS A 92 -27.00 22.80 -0.98
C HIS A 92 -27.08 21.59 -1.93
N ARG A 93 -26.81 20.38 -1.42
CA ARG A 93 -26.94 19.15 -2.20
C ARG A 93 -28.37 18.91 -2.67
N GLU A 94 -29.36 19.14 -1.81
CA GLU A 94 -30.79 19.00 -2.12
C GLU A 94 -31.24 20.02 -3.17
N LYS A 95 -30.80 21.29 -3.06
CA LYS A 95 -31.06 22.33 -4.08
C LYS A 95 -30.55 21.93 -5.46
N LEU A 96 -29.41 21.25 -5.52
CA LEU A 96 -28.81 20.77 -6.77
C LEU A 96 -29.36 19.39 -7.21
N LYS A 97 -30.24 18.76 -6.44
CA LYS A 97 -30.78 17.39 -6.67
C LYS A 97 -29.69 16.35 -6.97
N MET A 98 -28.53 16.47 -6.33
CA MET A 98 -27.38 15.59 -6.58
C MET A 98 -27.28 14.45 -5.56
N SER A 99 -26.85 13.27 -6.03
CA SER A 99 -26.46 12.18 -5.13
C SER A 99 -25.17 12.53 -4.38
N ARG A 100 -25.00 12.00 -3.16
CA ARG A 100 -23.78 12.20 -2.36
C ARG A 100 -22.50 11.84 -3.11
N ARG A 101 -22.57 10.84 -4.00
CA ARG A 101 -21.42 10.39 -4.80
C ARG A 101 -20.98 11.45 -5.82
N ILE A 102 -21.94 12.05 -6.53
CA ILE A 102 -21.65 13.09 -7.52
C ILE A 102 -21.16 14.35 -6.81
N TYR A 103 -21.84 14.73 -5.73
CA TYR A 103 -21.47 15.87 -4.92
C TYR A 103 -20.05 15.74 -4.31
N ALA A 104 -19.70 14.56 -3.82
CA ALA A 104 -18.37 14.28 -3.29
C ALA A 104 -17.27 14.38 -4.36
N LYS A 105 -17.56 13.97 -5.62
CA LYS A 105 -16.61 14.13 -6.74
C LYS A 105 -16.30 15.59 -7.04
N LEU A 106 -17.29 16.47 -6.97
CA LEU A 106 -17.12 17.91 -7.20
C LEU A 106 -16.25 18.57 -6.11
N VAL A 107 -16.44 18.15 -4.86
CA VAL A 107 -15.63 18.65 -3.73
C VAL A 107 -14.26 17.96 -3.65
N GLY A 108 -14.05 16.82 -4.32
CA GLY A 108 -12.81 16.04 -4.29
C GLY A 108 -12.65 15.15 -3.06
N VAL A 109 -13.76 14.74 -2.42
CA VAL A 109 -13.77 13.90 -1.21
C VAL A 109 -14.51 12.59 -1.44
N SER A 110 -14.48 11.69 -0.44
CA SER A 110 -15.26 10.45 -0.48
C SER A 110 -16.74 10.71 -0.17
N ALA A 111 -17.64 9.87 -0.69
CA ALA A 111 -19.08 9.96 -0.38
C ALA A 111 -19.36 9.75 1.12
N GLN A 112 -18.55 8.93 1.80
CA GLN A 112 -18.64 8.71 3.25
C GLN A 112 -18.29 9.98 4.04
N SER A 113 -17.33 10.78 3.55
CA SER A 113 -16.96 12.06 4.16
C SER A 113 -18.13 13.05 4.10
N ILE A 114 -18.82 13.14 2.96
CA ILE A 114 -20.02 13.97 2.84
C ILE A 114 -21.13 13.51 3.80
N PHE A 115 -21.34 12.20 3.95
CA PHE A 115 -22.28 11.67 4.94
C PHE A 115 -21.90 12.07 6.37
N GLY A 116 -20.62 11.95 6.74
CA GLY A 116 -20.10 12.38 8.04
C GLY A 116 -20.28 13.88 8.30
N TRP A 117 -20.21 14.70 7.25
CA TRP A 117 -20.43 16.14 7.32
C TRP A 117 -21.91 16.50 7.44
N GLU A 118 -22.79 15.84 6.69
CA GLU A 118 -24.25 16.03 6.75
C GLU A 118 -24.82 15.60 8.12
N SER A 119 -24.27 14.53 8.69
CA SER A 119 -24.66 14.00 10.02
C SER A 119 -24.02 14.75 11.19
N GLY A 120 -23.12 15.72 10.93
CA GLY A 120 -22.40 16.45 11.98
C GLY A 120 -21.35 15.63 12.73
N ARG A 121 -21.14 14.36 12.37
CA ARG A 121 -20.18 13.46 13.01
C ARG A 121 -18.72 13.86 12.75
N ALA A 122 -18.45 14.57 11.65
CA ALA A 122 -17.12 14.99 11.27
C ALA A 122 -17.10 16.43 10.76
N ARG A 123 -16.13 17.22 11.21
CA ARG A 123 -15.88 18.58 10.71
C ARG A 123 -14.91 18.52 9.52
N PRO A 124 -15.16 19.24 8.41
CA PRO A 124 -14.30 19.16 7.24
C PRO A 124 -12.93 19.79 7.51
N ARG A 125 -11.88 19.22 6.90
CA ARG A 125 -10.52 19.81 6.92
C ARG A 125 -10.51 21.14 6.17
N ARG A 126 -9.62 22.07 6.52
CA ARG A 126 -9.55 23.43 5.95
C ARG A 126 -9.52 23.45 4.40
N SER A 127 -8.76 22.53 3.78
CA SER A 127 -8.71 22.39 2.32
C SER A 127 -10.06 21.98 1.70
N ALA A 128 -10.76 21.07 2.36
CA ALA A 128 -12.06 20.57 1.92
C ALA A 128 -13.18 21.59 2.17
N LEU A 129 -13.07 22.42 3.23
CA LEU A 129 -13.94 23.59 3.45
C LEU A 129 -13.78 24.63 2.35
N ALA A 130 -12.55 24.93 1.94
CA ALA A 130 -12.29 25.89 0.87
C ALA A 130 -12.85 25.38 -0.48
N ALA A 131 -12.67 24.10 -0.79
CA ALA A 131 -13.26 23.47 -1.98
C ALA A 131 -14.80 23.52 -1.94
N TRP A 132 -15.41 23.24 -0.79
CA TRP A 132 -16.86 23.33 -0.62
C TRP A 132 -17.37 24.78 -0.71
N HIS A 133 -16.64 25.75 -0.16
CA HIS A 133 -16.99 27.17 -0.27
C HIS A 133 -16.98 27.65 -1.72
N ARG A 134 -15.93 27.28 -2.48
CA ARG A 134 -15.86 27.53 -3.93
C ARG A 134 -17.03 26.91 -4.68
N LEU A 135 -17.39 25.67 -4.33
CA LEU A 135 -18.54 25.00 -4.93
C LEU A 135 -19.87 25.69 -4.59
N ARG A 136 -19.99 26.26 -3.39
CA ARG A 136 -21.19 26.99 -2.96
C ARG A 136 -21.30 28.37 -3.60
N SER A 137 -20.18 29.02 -3.89
CA SER A 137 -20.17 30.30 -4.63
C SER A 137 -20.46 30.11 -6.12
N MET A 138 -20.22 28.91 -6.67
CA MET A 138 -20.56 28.57 -8.05
C MET A 138 -22.06 28.35 -8.23
N GLY A 139 -22.61 28.87 -9.33
CA GLY A 139 -24.02 28.73 -9.67
C GLY A 139 -24.38 27.31 -10.13
N ALA A 140 -25.65 26.91 -10.00
CA ALA A 140 -26.10 25.57 -10.42
C ALA A 140 -25.77 25.24 -11.90
N ARG A 141 -25.74 26.26 -12.77
CA ARG A 141 -25.36 26.16 -14.18
C ARG A 141 -23.87 25.84 -14.35
N GLU A 142 -23.00 26.51 -13.60
CA GLU A 142 -21.55 26.28 -13.61
C GLU A 142 -21.20 24.90 -13.03
N ILE A 143 -21.90 24.48 -11.97
CA ILE A 143 -21.69 23.16 -11.38
C ILE A 143 -22.11 22.06 -12.36
N LYS A 144 -23.19 22.28 -13.13
CA LYS A 144 -23.60 21.36 -14.20
C LYS A 144 -22.59 21.35 -15.35
N ALA A 145 -22.08 22.51 -15.76
CA ALA A 145 -21.02 22.63 -16.76
C ALA A 145 -19.70 21.97 -16.30
N LEU A 146 -19.35 22.01 -15.01
CA LEU A 146 -18.21 21.29 -14.43
C LEU A 146 -18.43 19.76 -14.42
N LEU A 147 -19.68 19.32 -14.29
CA LEU A 147 -20.03 17.91 -14.40
C LEU A 147 -19.96 17.41 -15.85
N GLU A 148 -20.43 18.23 -16.80
CA GLU A 148 -20.42 17.95 -18.24
C GLU A 148 -19.01 18.08 -18.85
N GLY A 149 -18.28 19.15 -18.55
CA GLY A 149 -16.86 19.32 -18.91
C GLY A 149 -15.94 18.34 -18.19
N GLY A 150 -16.30 17.93 -16.97
CA GLY A 150 -15.66 16.82 -16.27
C GLY A 150 -15.96 15.44 -16.86
N ALA A 151 -17.07 15.30 -17.61
CA ALA A 151 -17.40 14.12 -18.40
C ALA A 151 -16.65 14.11 -19.74
N ALA A 152 -16.45 15.26 -20.39
CA ALA A 152 -15.65 15.39 -21.62
C ALA A 152 -14.14 15.22 -21.37
N GLY A 153 -13.61 15.70 -20.23
CA GLY A 153 -12.18 15.63 -19.90
C GLY A 153 -11.70 14.37 -19.17
N ARG A 154 -12.57 13.36 -18.93
CA ARG A 154 -12.20 12.10 -18.26
C ARG A 154 -12.70 10.84 -18.96
N GLY A 155 -12.76 10.90 -20.29
CA GLY A 155 -12.72 9.72 -21.16
C GLY A 155 -11.30 9.12 -21.32
N GLY A 156 -10.30 9.66 -20.61
CA GLY A 156 -8.97 9.06 -20.50
C GLY A 156 -9.06 7.73 -19.75
N GLY A 157 -9.21 6.66 -20.53
CA GLY A 157 -9.34 5.30 -20.06
C GLY A 157 -8.37 5.01 -18.93
N ARG A 158 -8.91 4.87 -17.72
CA ARG A 158 -8.42 3.80 -16.85
C ARG A 158 -8.61 2.56 -17.69
N LYS A 159 -7.57 2.15 -18.44
CA LYS A 159 -7.39 0.77 -18.88
C LYS A 159 -7.82 -0.01 -17.65
N ARG A 160 -8.99 -0.64 -17.74
CA ARG A 160 -9.24 -1.86 -17.02
C ARG A 160 -8.07 -2.70 -17.51
N ARG A 161 -6.95 -2.69 -16.79
CA ARG A 161 -6.04 -3.82 -16.80
C ARG A 161 -6.98 -4.93 -16.42
N ALA A 162 -7.45 -5.64 -17.45
CA ALA A 162 -8.12 -6.89 -17.31
C ALA A 162 -7.32 -7.59 -16.23
N LYS A 163 -8.00 -7.98 -15.16
CA LYS A 163 -7.41 -8.80 -14.13
C LYS A 163 -7.11 -10.12 -14.83
N ALA A 164 -5.98 -10.14 -15.53
CA ALA A 164 -5.38 -11.31 -16.13
C ALA A 164 -5.42 -12.36 -15.03
N GLY A 165 -6.09 -13.48 -15.35
CA GLY A 165 -6.71 -14.38 -14.41
C GLY A 165 -5.92 -14.49 -13.12
N ARG A 166 -6.59 -14.22 -11.99
CA ARG A 166 -6.20 -14.88 -10.75
C ARG A 166 -6.29 -16.37 -11.07
N ARG A 167 -5.17 -16.99 -11.44
CA ARG A 167 -5.03 -18.44 -11.42
C ARG A 167 -5.52 -18.86 -10.05
N ALA A 168 -6.65 -19.55 -10.01
CA ALA A 168 -7.16 -20.15 -8.80
C ALA A 168 -5.99 -20.94 -8.19
N LYS A 169 -5.63 -20.63 -6.95
CA LYS A 169 -4.64 -21.44 -6.23
C LYS A 169 -5.19 -22.88 -6.25
N PRO A 170 -4.43 -23.87 -6.74
CA PRO A 170 -4.92 -25.24 -6.78
C PRO A 170 -5.27 -25.66 -5.36
N THR A 171 -6.48 -26.19 -5.19
CA THR A 171 -6.94 -26.75 -3.92
C THR A 171 -5.99 -27.89 -3.51
N ARG A 172 -5.79 -28.08 -2.20
CA ARG A 172 -4.83 -29.06 -1.65
C ARG A 172 -5.02 -30.49 -2.20
N ARG A 173 -6.22 -30.82 -2.71
CA ARG A 173 -6.55 -32.09 -3.38
C ARG A 173 -5.81 -32.32 -4.72
N ALA A 174 -5.57 -31.27 -5.52
CA ALA A 174 -4.94 -31.40 -6.83
C ALA A 174 -3.42 -31.66 -6.76
N ASN A 175 -2.74 -31.15 -5.72
CA ASN A 175 -1.32 -31.40 -5.49
C ASN A 175 -1.03 -32.83 -4.96
N ALA A 176 -1.99 -33.46 -4.27
CA ALA A 176 -1.84 -34.84 -3.79
C ALA A 176 -1.79 -35.86 -4.95
N ALA A 177 -2.67 -35.72 -5.94
CA ALA A 177 -2.70 -36.58 -7.12
C ALA A 177 -1.44 -36.45 -8.00
N ARG A 178 -0.85 -35.25 -8.06
CA ARG A 178 0.38 -34.99 -8.83
C ARG A 178 1.63 -35.57 -8.17
N ARG A 179 1.64 -35.66 -6.84
CA ARG A 179 2.74 -36.26 -6.05
C ARG A 179 2.75 -37.79 -6.12
N VAL A 180 1.57 -38.43 -6.24
CA VAL A 180 1.43 -39.89 -6.46
C VAL A 180 1.78 -40.30 -7.91
N LYS A 181 1.56 -39.43 -8.91
CA LYS A 181 1.91 -39.71 -10.30
C LYS A 181 3.42 -39.55 -10.59
N ALA A 182 4.12 -38.74 -9.80
CA ALA A 182 5.57 -38.57 -9.88
C ALA A 182 6.35 -39.74 -9.24
N THR A 183 5.82 -40.37 -8.18
CA THR A 183 6.42 -41.58 -7.60
C THR A 183 6.18 -42.84 -8.43
N ARG A 184 5.23 -42.82 -9.39
CA ARG A 184 4.97 -43.92 -10.32
C ARG A 184 5.83 -43.89 -11.60
N ARG A 185 6.65 -42.86 -11.83
CA ARG A 185 7.46 -42.69 -13.06
C ARG A 185 8.97 -42.85 -12.87
N ALA A 186 9.40 -43.54 -11.81
CA ALA A 186 10.81 -43.90 -11.61
C ALA A 186 10.97 -45.34 -11.12
N ARG A 187 10.85 -46.30 -12.05
CA ARG A 187 11.72 -47.49 -12.15
C ARG A 187 11.41 -48.25 -13.43
N PRO A 188 12.19 -48.09 -14.51
CA PRO A 188 12.32 -49.17 -15.49
C PRO A 188 13.29 -50.18 -14.89
N VAL A 189 12.75 -51.30 -14.41
CA VAL A 189 13.54 -52.52 -14.24
C VAL A 189 13.92 -52.97 -15.65
N ARG A 190 15.14 -52.67 -16.10
CA ARG A 190 15.75 -53.39 -17.22
C ARG A 190 16.71 -54.41 -16.64
N GLY A 191 16.21 -55.63 -16.51
CA GLY A 191 17.06 -56.80 -16.60
C GLY A 191 17.70 -56.83 -18.00
N ARG A 192 19.01 -56.94 -18.04
CA ARG A 192 19.70 -57.66 -19.12
C ARG A 192 20.78 -58.52 -18.48
N SER A 193 20.39 -59.78 -18.36
CA SER A 193 21.23 -60.96 -18.36
C SER A 193 22.47 -60.79 -19.26
N ARG A 194 23.65 -61.03 -18.70
CA ARG A 194 24.72 -61.73 -19.41
C ARG A 194 25.22 -62.86 -18.51
N ARG A 195 24.86 -64.07 -18.94
CA ARG A 195 25.56 -65.32 -18.60
C ARG A 195 27.06 -65.09 -18.79
N VAL A 196 27.85 -65.38 -17.76
CA VAL A 196 29.18 -65.95 -17.97
C VAL A 196 29.20 -67.29 -17.24
N ARG A 197 29.66 -68.27 -18.00
CA ARG A 197 29.61 -69.70 -17.74
C ARG A 197 30.46 -70.08 -16.52
N ARG A 198 29.87 -70.90 -15.66
CA ARG A 198 30.37 -72.22 -15.23
C ARG A 198 31.90 -72.35 -15.05
N ALA A 199 32.35 -72.48 -13.80
CA ALA A 199 33.45 -73.36 -13.44
C ALA A 199 33.29 -73.83 -11.99
N LYS A 200 33.04 -75.13 -11.85
CA LYS A 200 32.97 -75.93 -10.62
C LYS A 200 34.29 -76.70 -10.53
N LYS A 201 35.00 -76.58 -9.42
CA LYS A 201 36.08 -77.45 -8.90
C LYS A 201 36.65 -76.67 -7.70
N LYS A 202 36.93 -77.24 -6.54
CA LYS A 202 36.80 -78.60 -6.01
C LYS A 202 36.86 -78.43 -4.49
#